data_AF-I3I522-F1
#
_entry.id   AF-I3I522-F1
#
_cell.length_a   1.000
_cell.length_b   1.000
_cell.length_c   1.000
_cell.angle_alpha   90.00
_cell.angle_beta   90.00
_cell.angle_gamma   90.00
#
_symmetry.space_group_name_H-M   'P 1'
#
loop_
_entity.id
_entity.type
_entity.pdbx_description
1 polymer ?
#
loop_
_entity_poly.entity_id
_entity_poly.type
_entity_poly.pdbx_seq_one_letter_code
_entity_poly.pdbx_strand_id
1 'polypeptide(L)'
;MKELPRSLFDVFALSLPRGHGFGNTPPLGAWQSDDGLAFGIVTHDDRTDVFGTMVLRRRVDNVWVVTSQNDNIQSFDTAMMQLQPLLKDGIPPESMLPNTAPRPALHDLKGRTPSDVFKRLTSPTDHVAAWMLNQLYLALPKPDANWVSDCQTDNFHTRLWEAQLLASFREQGLLVTQPHRSPDFLIQNRLGGSAWVEAVTANPPERYNHVSTESIEPPQDRKERLLGTAAVRFAKTLGNKLGKNYHELPHVIGKPFIIALADFQSSASMTWTREALISYLYGIYPQVENVDGHRFVSAQSIDRLLGDSGFPAGLFRNQEHSELSAVIFTNACSIAKFNRVGVSAGAATKQLRYVRIGEFFDRTPNALEGIPFCLDITSPEYRSLWPQGYEPWCAELEVFHNPFAKYPVPKELLPETTHWFEHNGEIICRSFYETSILRSFTLIQNEADKMPTLDDLFQGDLTD
;
A
#
# COMPACT_ATOMS: atom_id res chain seq x y z
N MET A 1 -22.30 -6.71 -23.76
CA MET A 1 -21.07 -6.95 -22.98
C MET A 1 -19.89 -6.37 -23.73
N LYS A 2 -18.98 -5.73 -23.01
CA LYS A 2 -17.79 -5.08 -23.56
C LYS A 2 -16.54 -5.66 -22.93
N GLU A 3 -15.44 -5.68 -23.66
CA GLU A 3 -14.14 -6.03 -23.08
C GLU A 3 -13.80 -5.07 -21.94
N LEU A 4 -13.35 -5.62 -20.82
CA LEU A 4 -12.93 -4.87 -19.65
C LEU A 4 -11.42 -4.64 -19.75
N PRO A 5 -10.94 -3.38 -19.82
CA PRO A 5 -9.52 -3.11 -19.86
C PRO A 5 -8.79 -3.77 -18.69
N ARG A 6 -7.62 -4.37 -18.95
CA ARG A 6 -6.85 -5.12 -17.96
C ARG A 6 -6.64 -4.35 -16.65
N SER A 7 -6.29 -3.07 -16.74
CA SER A 7 -6.07 -2.23 -15.56
C SER A 7 -7.33 -2.02 -14.70
N LEU A 8 -8.51 -1.93 -15.32
CA LEU A 8 -9.78 -1.85 -14.59
C LEU A 8 -10.19 -3.22 -14.02
N PHE A 9 -9.94 -4.29 -14.78
CA PHE A 9 -10.08 -5.65 -14.28
C PHE A 9 -9.21 -5.88 -13.03
N ASP A 10 -7.95 -5.45 -13.04
CA ASP A 10 -7.03 -5.60 -11.92
C ASP A 10 -7.60 -4.95 -10.65
N VAL A 11 -8.27 -3.79 -10.74
CA VAL A 11 -8.97 -3.17 -9.59
C VAL A 11 -10.14 -4.04 -9.12
N PHE A 12 -10.97 -4.56 -10.03
CA PHE A 12 -12.10 -5.41 -9.66
C PHE A 12 -11.66 -6.76 -9.10
N ALA A 13 -10.56 -7.33 -9.61
CA ALA A 13 -9.98 -8.56 -9.13
C ALA A 13 -9.55 -8.46 -7.67
N LEU A 14 -9.18 -7.27 -7.16
CA LEU A 14 -8.93 -7.06 -5.72
C LEU A 14 -10.13 -7.38 -4.83
N SER A 15 -11.35 -7.51 -5.36
CA SER A 15 -12.51 -8.01 -4.61
C SER A 15 -12.49 -9.52 -4.36
N LEU A 16 -11.72 -10.28 -5.14
CA LEU A 16 -11.50 -11.70 -4.93
C LEU A 16 -10.64 -11.92 -3.67
N PRO A 17 -10.83 -13.03 -2.93
CA PRO A 17 -10.06 -13.31 -1.72
C PRO A 17 -8.54 -13.27 -1.90
N ARG A 18 -8.07 -13.67 -3.10
CA ARG A 18 -6.66 -13.69 -3.51
C ARG A 18 -6.28 -12.57 -4.49
N GLY A 19 -7.15 -11.60 -4.77
CA GLY A 19 -6.83 -10.54 -5.72
C GLY A 19 -6.40 -11.06 -7.09
N HIS A 20 -5.17 -10.72 -7.49
CA HIS A 20 -4.55 -11.12 -8.77
C HIS A 20 -3.98 -12.55 -8.75
N GLY A 21 -4.08 -13.25 -7.62
CA GLY A 21 -3.53 -14.59 -7.45
C GLY A 21 -4.40 -15.65 -8.09
N PHE A 22 -4.32 -15.81 -9.43
CA PHE A 22 -5.03 -16.83 -10.20
C PHE A 22 -4.29 -18.19 -10.28
N GLY A 23 -2.99 -18.24 -9.95
CA GLY A 23 -2.23 -19.48 -9.93
C GLY A 23 -1.91 -19.99 -11.34
N ASN A 24 -2.14 -21.27 -11.60
CA ASN A 24 -1.85 -21.88 -12.90
C ASN A 24 -2.88 -21.54 -14.00
N THR A 25 -3.96 -20.85 -13.64
CA THR A 25 -5.05 -20.48 -14.56
C THR A 25 -5.14 -18.96 -14.69
N PRO A 26 -4.11 -18.24 -15.19
CA PRO A 26 -4.17 -16.79 -15.36
C PRO A 26 -5.36 -16.36 -16.22
N PRO A 27 -5.87 -15.13 -16.02
CA PRO A 27 -6.93 -14.58 -16.84
C PRO A 27 -6.42 -14.31 -18.26
N LEU A 28 -7.14 -14.82 -19.27
CA LEU A 28 -6.93 -14.50 -20.68
C LEU A 28 -7.63 -13.20 -21.08
N GLY A 29 -8.77 -12.91 -20.44
CA GLY A 29 -9.56 -11.72 -20.73
C GLY A 29 -10.69 -11.55 -19.72
N ALA A 30 -11.23 -10.35 -19.68
CA ALA A 30 -12.37 -10.01 -18.85
C ALA A 30 -13.39 -9.18 -19.65
N TRP A 31 -14.67 -9.33 -19.33
CA TRP A 31 -15.77 -8.63 -19.98
C TRP A 31 -16.75 -8.12 -18.94
N GLN A 32 -17.32 -6.94 -19.19
CA GLN A 32 -18.32 -6.32 -18.34
C GLN A 32 -19.68 -6.35 -19.02
N SER A 33 -20.74 -6.50 -18.22
CA SER A 33 -22.11 -6.19 -18.66
C SER A 33 -22.23 -4.70 -19.02
N ASP A 34 -23.22 -4.38 -19.84
CA ASP A 34 -23.37 -3.01 -20.36
C ASP A 34 -23.90 -2.08 -19.26
N ASP A 35 -24.68 -2.61 -18.31
CA ASP A 35 -25.11 -1.95 -17.07
C ASP A 35 -24.00 -1.76 -16.01
N GLY A 36 -22.84 -2.40 -16.19
CA GLY A 36 -21.71 -2.34 -15.25
C GLY A 36 -21.90 -3.10 -13.93
N LEU A 37 -22.99 -3.86 -13.78
CA LEU A 37 -23.33 -4.62 -12.57
C LEU A 37 -22.72 -6.02 -12.52
N ALA A 38 -22.11 -6.48 -13.61
CA ALA A 38 -21.45 -7.77 -13.70
C ALA A 38 -20.12 -7.68 -14.45
N PHE A 39 -19.16 -8.52 -14.08
CA PHE A 39 -18.03 -8.82 -14.96
C PHE A 39 -17.72 -10.31 -14.91
N GLY A 40 -17.22 -10.81 -16.03
CA GLY A 40 -16.80 -12.19 -16.21
C GLY A 40 -15.33 -12.25 -16.63
N ILE A 41 -14.68 -13.34 -16.28
CA ILE A 41 -13.28 -13.62 -16.58
C ILE A 41 -13.24 -14.97 -17.29
N VAL A 42 -12.45 -15.08 -18.36
CA VAL A 42 -12.01 -16.37 -18.90
C VAL A 42 -10.57 -16.60 -18.46
N THR A 43 -10.29 -17.77 -17.91
CA THR A 43 -8.95 -18.21 -17.50
C THR A 43 -8.49 -19.38 -18.36
N HIS A 44 -7.18 -19.64 -18.40
CA HIS A 44 -6.63 -20.79 -19.12
C HIS A 44 -5.41 -21.35 -18.40
N ASP A 45 -5.35 -22.67 -18.25
CA ASP A 45 -4.18 -23.39 -17.78
C ASP A 45 -3.43 -23.97 -18.98
N ASP A 46 -2.31 -23.35 -19.34
CA ASP A 46 -1.44 -23.78 -20.44
C ASP A 46 -0.92 -25.22 -20.30
N ARG A 47 -0.86 -25.77 -19.08
CA ARG A 47 -0.30 -27.10 -18.82
C ARG A 47 -1.31 -28.20 -19.11
N THR A 48 -2.58 -27.94 -18.80
CA THR A 48 -3.66 -28.92 -19.01
C THR A 48 -4.52 -28.61 -20.23
N ASP A 49 -4.30 -27.45 -20.86
CA ASP A 49 -5.11 -26.89 -21.94
C ASP A 49 -6.61 -26.84 -21.60
N VAL A 50 -6.89 -26.32 -20.39
CA VAL A 50 -8.25 -26.21 -19.86
C VAL A 50 -8.59 -24.75 -19.64
N PHE A 51 -9.79 -24.36 -20.07
CA PHE A 51 -10.34 -23.03 -19.88
C PHE A 51 -11.24 -22.99 -18.64
N GLY A 52 -11.30 -21.84 -18.00
CA GLY A 52 -12.23 -21.55 -16.92
C GLY A 52 -13.04 -20.30 -17.16
N THR A 53 -14.14 -20.17 -16.44
CA THR A 53 -14.95 -18.95 -16.36
C THR A 53 -15.24 -18.62 -14.91
N MET A 54 -15.26 -17.33 -14.59
CA MET A 54 -15.72 -16.82 -13.32
C MET A 54 -16.57 -15.57 -13.55
N VAL A 55 -17.76 -15.51 -12.97
CA VAL A 55 -18.66 -14.36 -13.10
C VAL A 55 -18.95 -13.77 -11.73
N LEU A 56 -18.68 -12.47 -11.61
CA LEU A 56 -18.97 -11.67 -10.44
C LEU A 56 -20.10 -10.69 -10.75
N ARG A 57 -21.02 -10.54 -9.80
CA ARG A 57 -22.11 -9.56 -9.86
C ARG A 57 -22.11 -8.68 -8.63
N ARG A 58 -22.53 -7.43 -8.79
CA ARG A 58 -22.78 -6.52 -7.66
C ARG A 58 -23.97 -7.04 -6.87
N ARG A 59 -23.85 -7.00 -5.55
CA ARG A 59 -24.98 -7.08 -4.62
C ARG A 59 -25.69 -5.73 -4.50
N VAL A 60 -26.85 -5.73 -3.86
CA VAL A 60 -27.60 -4.51 -3.49
C VAL A 60 -26.80 -3.50 -2.65
N ASP A 61 -25.76 -3.94 -1.93
CA ASP A 61 -24.83 -3.10 -1.18
C ASP A 61 -23.51 -2.82 -1.92
N ASN A 62 -23.50 -3.06 -3.24
CA ASN A 62 -22.38 -2.88 -4.16
C ASN A 62 -21.18 -3.82 -3.95
N VAL A 63 -21.21 -4.80 -3.05
CA VAL A 63 -20.13 -5.79 -2.94
C VAL A 63 -20.14 -6.70 -4.16
N TRP A 64 -18.96 -6.96 -4.74
CA TRP A 64 -18.81 -8.00 -5.78
C TRP A 64 -18.91 -9.40 -5.15
N VAL A 65 -19.73 -10.27 -5.73
CA VAL A 65 -19.82 -11.69 -5.34
C VAL A 65 -19.71 -12.59 -6.54
N VAL A 66 -18.97 -13.69 -6.38
CA VAL A 66 -18.92 -14.76 -7.38
C VAL A 66 -20.29 -15.44 -7.43
N THR A 67 -20.90 -15.46 -8.61
CA THR A 67 -22.22 -16.06 -8.86
C THR A 67 -22.15 -17.31 -9.72
N SER A 68 -21.07 -17.47 -10.48
CA SER A 68 -20.78 -18.68 -11.25
C SER A 68 -19.28 -18.85 -11.38
N GLN A 69 -18.83 -20.10 -11.33
CA GLN A 69 -17.46 -20.49 -11.64
C GLN A 69 -17.47 -21.88 -12.27
N ASN A 70 -16.70 -22.07 -13.33
CA ASN A 70 -16.46 -23.36 -13.96
C ASN A 70 -15.01 -23.40 -14.43
N ASP A 71 -14.21 -24.33 -13.91
CA ASP A 71 -12.78 -24.44 -14.18
C ASP A 71 -12.43 -25.55 -15.18
N ASN A 72 -13.44 -26.11 -15.87
CA ASN A 72 -13.25 -27.25 -16.78
C ASN A 72 -14.03 -27.07 -18.09
N ILE A 73 -13.50 -26.22 -18.97
CA ILE A 73 -14.09 -25.89 -20.27
C ILE A 73 -13.08 -26.20 -21.38
N GLN A 74 -13.57 -26.79 -22.47
CA GLN A 74 -12.73 -27.36 -23.54
C GLN A 74 -12.14 -26.33 -24.50
N SER A 75 -12.73 -25.14 -24.61
CA SER A 75 -12.24 -24.10 -25.53
C SER A 75 -12.63 -22.71 -25.06
N PHE A 76 -11.87 -21.71 -25.52
CA PHE A 76 -12.17 -20.31 -25.33
C PHE A 76 -13.58 -19.92 -25.80
N ASP A 77 -13.97 -20.36 -27.00
CA ASP A 77 -15.31 -20.05 -27.57
C ASP A 77 -16.44 -20.61 -26.71
N THR A 78 -16.26 -21.82 -26.18
CA THR A 78 -17.23 -22.44 -25.27
C THR A 78 -17.29 -21.66 -23.95
N ALA A 79 -16.14 -21.22 -23.43
CA ALA A 79 -16.08 -20.40 -22.22
C ALA A 79 -16.82 -19.07 -22.42
N MET A 80 -16.60 -18.40 -23.55
CA MET A 80 -17.30 -17.16 -23.89
C MET A 80 -18.81 -17.35 -24.04
N MET A 81 -19.24 -18.41 -24.72
CA MET A 81 -20.66 -18.74 -24.90
C MET A 81 -21.36 -19.03 -23.56
N GLN A 82 -20.67 -19.71 -22.63
CA GLN A 82 -21.20 -19.96 -21.28
C GLN A 82 -21.20 -18.71 -20.40
N LEU A 83 -20.16 -17.87 -20.49
CA LEU A 83 -19.99 -16.68 -19.66
C LEU A 83 -21.03 -15.59 -19.97
N GLN A 84 -21.32 -15.33 -21.24
CA GLN A 84 -22.18 -14.23 -21.66
C GLN A 84 -23.57 -14.20 -21.00
N PRO A 85 -24.37 -15.29 -20.99
CA PRO A 85 -25.69 -15.27 -20.33
C PRO A 85 -25.60 -15.15 -18.80
N LEU A 86 -24.49 -15.60 -18.20
CA LEU A 86 -24.28 -15.56 -16.75
C LEU A 86 -24.00 -14.14 -16.24
N LEU A 87 -23.59 -13.20 -17.12
CA LEU A 87 -23.49 -11.79 -16.77
C LEU A 87 -24.84 -11.19 -16.36
N LYS A 88 -25.97 -11.76 -16.80
CA LYS A 88 -27.34 -11.29 -16.48
C LYS A 88 -27.48 -9.76 -16.66
N ASP A 89 -27.11 -9.25 -17.83
CA ASP A 89 -27.19 -7.82 -18.16
C ASP A 89 -28.63 -7.29 -18.05
N GLY A 90 -28.82 -6.13 -17.42
CA GLY A 90 -30.12 -5.53 -17.14
C GLY A 90 -30.89 -6.15 -15.98
N ILE A 91 -30.37 -7.22 -15.36
CA ILE A 91 -30.98 -7.83 -14.17
C ILE A 91 -30.48 -7.12 -12.90
N PRO A 92 -31.36 -6.81 -11.93
CA PRO A 92 -30.97 -6.16 -10.69
C PRO A 92 -29.81 -6.83 -9.93
N PRO A 93 -29.10 -6.09 -9.06
CA PRO A 93 -28.04 -6.62 -8.23
C PRO A 93 -28.47 -7.83 -7.39
N GLU A 94 -27.50 -8.68 -7.06
CA GLU A 94 -27.72 -9.88 -6.26
C GLU A 94 -28.19 -9.53 -4.83
N SER A 95 -29.05 -10.37 -4.27
CA SER A 95 -29.55 -10.17 -2.90
C SER A 95 -28.45 -10.44 -1.86
N MET A 96 -28.62 -9.89 -0.66
CA MET A 96 -27.73 -10.21 0.46
C MET A 96 -28.11 -11.56 1.08
N LEU A 97 -27.11 -12.27 1.61
CA LEU A 97 -27.35 -13.44 2.45
C LEU A 97 -28.08 -13.01 3.74
N PRO A 98 -28.99 -13.85 4.27
CA PRO A 98 -29.60 -13.62 5.57
C PRO A 98 -28.56 -13.35 6.66
N ASN A 99 -28.89 -12.50 7.63
CA ASN A 99 -28.03 -12.12 8.76
C ASN A 99 -26.70 -11.45 8.36
N THR A 100 -26.61 -10.89 7.16
CA THR A 100 -25.46 -10.06 6.73
C THR A 100 -25.83 -8.58 6.80
N ALA A 101 -25.06 -7.79 7.54
CA ALA A 101 -25.22 -6.33 7.53
C ALA A 101 -24.77 -5.75 6.18
N PRO A 102 -25.53 -4.81 5.58
CA PRO A 102 -25.12 -4.18 4.33
C PRO A 102 -23.88 -3.31 4.53
N ARG A 103 -23.04 -3.19 3.52
CA ARG A 103 -21.98 -2.16 3.46
C ARG A 103 -22.63 -0.77 3.39
N PRO A 104 -22.41 0.15 4.36
CA PRO A 104 -22.84 1.52 4.21
C PRO A 104 -22.12 2.19 3.03
N ALA A 105 -22.80 3.07 2.30
CA ALA A 105 -22.18 3.84 1.24
C ALA A 105 -21.15 4.82 1.81
N LEU A 106 -19.94 4.82 1.26
CA LEU A 106 -18.84 5.63 1.80
C LEU A 106 -19.11 7.14 1.74
N HIS A 107 -19.87 7.59 0.76
CA HIS A 107 -20.22 9.01 0.58
C HIS A 107 -21.51 9.44 1.32
N ASP A 108 -22.27 8.49 1.90
CA ASP A 108 -23.44 8.81 2.71
C ASP A 108 -23.01 9.18 4.13
N LEU A 109 -22.99 10.48 4.42
CA LEU A 109 -22.56 11.01 5.70
C LEU A 109 -23.53 10.71 6.83
N LYS A 110 -24.81 10.41 6.55
CA LYS A 110 -25.85 10.20 7.58
C LYS A 110 -25.87 11.31 8.66
N GLY A 111 -25.69 12.55 8.24
CA GLY A 111 -25.67 13.73 9.14
C GLY A 111 -24.35 13.94 9.90
N ARG A 112 -23.30 13.14 9.66
CA ARG A 112 -21.96 13.35 10.24
C ARG A 112 -21.26 14.53 9.56
N THR A 113 -20.45 15.25 10.34
CA THR A 113 -19.52 16.26 9.83
C THR A 113 -18.25 15.54 9.36
N PRO A 114 -17.91 15.57 8.05
CA PRO A 114 -16.71 14.92 7.57
C PRO A 114 -15.45 15.70 7.97
N SER A 115 -14.33 15.00 8.14
CA SER A 115 -13.02 15.64 8.28
C SER A 115 -12.60 16.33 6.98
N ASP A 116 -11.73 17.33 7.07
CA ASP A 116 -11.29 18.09 5.90
C ASP A 116 -10.55 17.20 4.88
N VAL A 117 -9.77 16.23 5.36
CA VAL A 117 -9.11 15.26 4.50
C VAL A 117 -10.12 14.36 3.77
N PHE A 118 -11.23 13.97 4.40
CA PHE A 118 -12.28 13.23 3.71
C PHE A 118 -13.01 14.10 2.68
N LYS A 119 -13.28 15.37 3.00
CA LYS A 119 -13.89 16.33 2.05
C LYS A 119 -13.06 16.49 0.78
N ARG A 120 -11.74 16.34 0.83
CA ARG A 120 -10.90 16.39 -0.38
C ARG A 120 -11.34 15.37 -1.44
N LEU A 121 -11.84 14.21 -1.05
CA LEU A 121 -12.31 13.18 -1.98
C LEU A 121 -13.49 13.64 -2.86
N THR A 122 -14.19 14.72 -2.49
CA THR A 122 -15.26 15.31 -3.32
C THR A 122 -14.72 16.29 -4.37
N SER A 123 -13.44 16.67 -4.30
CA SER A 123 -12.79 17.55 -5.27
C SER A 123 -12.62 16.86 -6.63
N PRO A 124 -12.72 17.59 -7.76
CA PRO A 124 -12.33 17.08 -9.07
C PRO A 124 -10.93 16.45 -9.10
N THR A 125 -9.99 17.00 -8.32
CA THR A 125 -8.59 16.52 -8.23
C THR A 125 -8.45 15.12 -7.66
N ASP A 126 -9.37 14.70 -6.79
CA ASP A 126 -9.23 13.47 -6.00
C ASP A 126 -10.36 12.46 -6.29
N HIS A 127 -11.11 12.66 -7.38
CA HIS A 127 -12.24 11.79 -7.74
C HIS A 127 -11.81 10.35 -8.07
N VAL A 128 -10.61 10.15 -8.64
CA VAL A 128 -10.04 8.82 -8.90
C VAL A 128 -9.71 8.14 -7.57
N ALA A 129 -9.04 8.84 -6.66
CA ALA A 129 -8.76 8.33 -5.32
C ALA A 129 -10.05 7.97 -4.55
N ALA A 130 -11.09 8.80 -4.65
CA ALA A 130 -12.38 8.54 -4.03
C ALA A 130 -13.01 7.24 -4.55
N TRP A 131 -12.97 7.03 -5.87
CA TRP A 131 -13.48 5.81 -6.49
C TRP A 131 -12.65 4.58 -6.09
N MET A 132 -11.32 4.69 -6.11
CA MET A 132 -10.40 3.62 -5.72
C MET A 132 -10.59 3.21 -4.25
N LEU A 133 -10.65 4.19 -3.35
CA LEU A 133 -10.90 3.94 -1.93
C LEU A 133 -12.24 3.23 -1.71
N ASN A 134 -13.29 3.63 -2.44
CA ASN A 134 -14.58 2.96 -2.37
C ASN A 134 -14.52 1.51 -2.88
N GLN A 135 -13.79 1.22 -3.97
CA GLN A 135 -13.61 -0.16 -4.44
C GLN A 135 -12.88 -1.03 -3.40
N LEU A 136 -11.82 -0.51 -2.79
CA LEU A 136 -11.04 -1.21 -1.79
C LEU A 136 -11.84 -1.44 -0.50
N TYR A 137 -12.60 -0.45 -0.04
CA TYR A 137 -13.54 -0.61 1.07
C TYR A 137 -14.56 -1.73 0.81
N LEU A 138 -15.18 -1.76 -0.37
CA LEU A 138 -16.12 -2.81 -0.75
C LEU A 138 -15.46 -4.19 -0.84
N ALA A 139 -14.15 -4.23 -1.14
CA ALA A 139 -13.36 -5.45 -1.21
C ALA A 139 -12.88 -5.98 0.15
N LEU A 140 -12.87 -5.18 1.22
CA LEU A 140 -12.44 -5.65 2.54
C LEU A 140 -13.24 -6.89 2.97
N PRO A 141 -12.58 -7.96 3.48
CA PRO A 141 -13.27 -9.20 3.86
C PRO A 141 -14.37 -8.96 4.90
N LYS A 142 -14.03 -8.24 5.97
CA LYS A 142 -14.90 -8.01 7.12
C LYS A 142 -14.47 -6.73 7.88
N PRO A 143 -14.56 -5.55 7.24
CA PRO A 143 -14.36 -4.27 7.93
C PRO A 143 -15.36 -4.15 9.08
N ASP A 144 -14.93 -3.48 10.14
CA ASP A 144 -15.76 -3.24 11.31
C ASP A 144 -16.95 -2.31 10.99
N ALA A 145 -17.96 -2.32 11.87
CA ALA A 145 -19.20 -1.57 11.66
C ALA A 145 -18.99 -0.04 11.59
N ASN A 146 -17.90 0.46 12.17
CA ASN A 146 -17.58 1.88 12.23
C ASN A 146 -16.64 2.32 11.10
N TRP A 147 -16.19 1.40 10.22
CA TRP A 147 -15.20 1.71 9.18
C TRP A 147 -15.58 2.95 8.36
N VAL A 148 -16.84 3.05 7.92
CA VAL A 148 -17.32 4.21 7.13
C VAL A 148 -17.36 5.48 7.97
N SER A 149 -17.87 5.44 9.21
CA SER A 149 -17.90 6.63 10.06
C SER A 149 -16.49 7.11 10.41
N ASP A 150 -15.58 6.18 10.66
CA ASP A 150 -14.18 6.43 10.96
C ASP A 150 -13.46 7.04 9.75
N CYS A 151 -13.70 6.48 8.56
CA CYS A 151 -13.17 7.01 7.32
C CYS A 151 -13.70 8.42 7.03
N GLN A 152 -14.98 8.69 7.31
CA GLN A 152 -15.58 10.00 7.09
C GLN A 152 -15.07 11.06 8.07
N THR A 153 -14.61 10.66 9.26
CA THR A 153 -14.30 11.57 10.38
C THR A 153 -12.81 11.51 10.76
N ASP A 154 -12.50 11.25 12.03
CA ASP A 154 -11.18 11.47 12.63
C ASP A 154 -10.15 10.38 12.32
N ASN A 155 -10.59 9.23 11.81
CA ASN A 155 -9.75 8.04 11.60
C ASN A 155 -9.47 7.78 10.12
N PHE A 156 -9.60 8.80 9.25
CA PHE A 156 -9.41 8.69 7.81
C PHE A 156 -8.10 7.99 7.43
N HIS A 157 -6.97 8.42 7.99
CA HIS A 157 -5.65 7.87 7.66
C HIS A 157 -5.50 6.40 8.05
N THR A 158 -6.08 5.98 9.18
CA THR A 158 -6.12 4.57 9.57
C THR A 158 -6.90 3.73 8.55
N ARG A 159 -8.06 4.22 8.09
CA ARG A 159 -8.90 3.50 7.11
C ARG A 159 -8.31 3.50 5.70
N LEU A 160 -7.64 4.59 5.32
CA LEU A 160 -6.85 4.66 4.09
C LEU A 160 -5.72 3.61 4.11
N TRP A 161 -5.04 3.45 5.25
CA TRP A 161 -3.96 2.49 5.40
C TRP A 161 -4.44 1.04 5.32
N GLU A 162 -5.54 0.70 5.99
CA GLU A 162 -6.18 -0.62 5.86
C GLU A 162 -6.56 -0.94 4.41
N ALA A 163 -7.11 0.04 3.68
CA ALA A 163 -7.47 -0.12 2.27
C ALA A 163 -6.24 -0.35 1.38
N GLN A 164 -5.15 0.39 1.60
CA GLN A 164 -3.90 0.18 0.86
C GLN A 164 -3.27 -1.17 1.19
N LEU A 165 -3.23 -1.59 2.46
CA LEU A 165 -2.71 -2.92 2.84
C LEU A 165 -3.48 -4.04 2.14
N LEU A 166 -4.82 -3.97 2.12
CA LEU A 166 -5.64 -4.91 1.36
C LEU A 166 -5.20 -4.97 -0.10
N ALA A 167 -5.08 -3.79 -0.75
CA ALA A 167 -4.70 -3.68 -2.14
C ALA A 167 -3.32 -4.31 -2.40
N SER A 168 -2.31 -3.93 -1.62
CA SER A 168 -0.94 -4.42 -1.75
C SER A 168 -0.80 -5.93 -1.52
N PHE A 169 -1.58 -6.51 -0.59
CA PHE A 169 -1.54 -7.95 -0.34
C PHE A 169 -2.24 -8.74 -1.46
N ARG A 170 -3.39 -8.24 -1.93
CA ARG A 170 -4.18 -8.90 -2.98
C ARG A 170 -3.58 -8.72 -4.37
N GLU A 171 -2.92 -7.60 -4.64
CA GLU A 171 -2.11 -7.39 -5.86
C GLU A 171 -1.04 -8.49 -5.99
N GLN A 172 -0.39 -8.86 -4.88
CA GLN A 172 0.61 -9.95 -4.85
C GLN A 172 0.00 -11.37 -4.83
N GLY A 173 -1.33 -11.50 -4.95
CA GLY A 173 -1.98 -12.81 -4.98
C GLY A 173 -2.21 -13.48 -3.61
N LEU A 174 -2.01 -12.76 -2.51
CA LEU A 174 -2.20 -13.30 -1.17
C LEU A 174 -3.67 -13.46 -0.83
N LEU A 175 -4.00 -14.55 -0.13
CA LEU A 175 -5.29 -14.67 0.53
C LEU A 175 -5.31 -13.72 1.72
N VAL A 176 -6.25 -12.77 1.71
CA VAL A 176 -6.45 -11.81 2.81
C VAL A 176 -7.78 -12.08 3.49
N THR A 177 -7.74 -12.33 4.80
CA THR A 177 -8.92 -12.59 5.62
C THR A 177 -8.90 -11.78 6.92
N GLN A 178 -10.07 -11.63 7.56
CA GLN A 178 -10.23 -10.94 8.85
C GLN A 178 -11.10 -11.80 9.78
N PRO A 179 -10.61 -12.99 10.20
CA PRO A 179 -11.45 -13.93 10.96
C PRO A 179 -11.65 -13.48 12.42
N HIS A 180 -10.75 -12.64 12.93
CA HIS A 180 -10.81 -12.06 14.27
C HIS A 180 -10.77 -10.52 14.19
N ARG A 181 -11.13 -9.83 15.28
CA ARG A 181 -11.08 -8.37 15.35
C ARG A 181 -9.64 -7.83 15.36
N SER A 182 -8.71 -8.59 15.92
CA SER A 182 -7.29 -8.24 16.00
C SER A 182 -6.43 -9.51 15.96
N PRO A 183 -5.27 -9.49 15.31
CA PRO A 183 -4.78 -8.44 14.41
C PRO A 183 -5.68 -8.21 13.18
N ASP A 184 -5.55 -7.04 12.55
CA ASP A 184 -6.46 -6.58 11.49
C ASP A 184 -6.58 -7.53 10.28
N PHE A 185 -5.49 -8.21 9.91
CA PHE A 185 -5.45 -9.13 8.77
C PHE A 185 -4.71 -10.44 9.08
N LEU A 186 -5.20 -11.54 8.50
CA LEU A 186 -4.44 -12.77 8.28
C LEU A 186 -4.15 -12.88 6.78
N ILE A 187 -2.85 -12.92 6.43
CA ILE A 187 -2.38 -13.07 5.05
C ILE A 187 -1.78 -14.47 4.82
N GLN A 188 -2.02 -15.06 3.65
CA GLN A 188 -1.48 -16.38 3.30
C GLN A 188 -1.10 -16.48 1.82
N ASN A 189 0.13 -16.93 1.52
CA ASN A 189 0.53 -17.26 0.15
C ASN A 189 0.05 -18.68 -0.24
N ARG A 190 0.23 -19.06 -1.51
CA ARG A 190 -0.16 -20.39 -2.02
C ARG A 190 0.76 -21.53 -1.55
N LEU A 191 1.94 -21.20 -1.02
CA LEU A 191 2.92 -22.15 -0.50
C LEU A 191 2.69 -22.48 0.98
N GLY A 192 1.62 -21.94 1.59
CA GLY A 192 1.27 -22.19 3.00
C GLY A 192 1.92 -21.23 4.01
N GLY A 193 2.77 -20.31 3.55
CA GLY A 193 3.28 -19.23 4.38
C GLY A 193 2.15 -18.31 4.85
N SER A 194 2.17 -17.89 6.11
CA SER A 194 1.15 -17.02 6.68
C SER A 194 1.69 -16.10 7.75
N ALA A 195 1.03 -14.95 7.95
CA ALA A 195 1.33 -14.02 9.01
C ALA A 195 0.08 -13.27 9.46
N TRP A 196 0.04 -12.92 10.73
CA TRP A 196 -0.90 -11.95 11.28
C TRP A 196 -0.33 -10.54 11.17
N VAL A 197 -1.14 -9.60 10.71
CA VAL A 197 -0.74 -8.21 10.48
C VAL A 197 -1.68 -7.27 11.23
N GLU A 198 -1.12 -6.42 12.09
CA GLU A 198 -1.82 -5.30 12.74
C GLU A 198 -1.46 -3.99 12.04
N ALA A 199 -2.45 -3.22 11.62
CA ALA A 199 -2.26 -1.91 11.01
C ALA A 199 -2.16 -0.81 12.08
N VAL A 200 -1.26 0.15 11.86
CA VAL A 200 -1.08 1.32 12.71
C VAL A 200 -0.61 2.52 11.92
N THR A 201 -0.98 3.71 12.38
CA THR A 201 -0.51 4.99 11.85
C THR A 201 0.30 5.72 12.93
N ALA A 202 1.48 6.23 12.56
CA ALA A 202 2.25 7.12 13.42
C ALA A 202 1.68 8.53 13.28
N ASN A 203 0.97 9.00 14.30
CA ASN A 203 0.34 10.32 14.33
C ASN A 203 1.04 11.25 15.34
N PRO A 204 1.05 12.57 15.12
CA PRO A 204 1.58 13.50 16.10
C PRO A 204 0.78 13.44 17.41
N PRO A 205 1.36 13.91 18.53
CA PRO A 205 0.65 13.96 19.79
C PRO A 205 -0.49 15.00 19.74
N GLU A 206 -0.28 16.10 19.04
CA GLU A 206 -1.30 17.11 18.75
C GLU A 206 -1.81 16.93 17.32
N ARG A 207 -3.13 16.87 17.16
CA ARG A 207 -3.74 16.74 15.84
C ARG A 207 -3.54 18.02 15.05
N TYR A 208 -3.31 17.88 13.75
CA TYR A 208 -3.19 18.98 12.79
C TYR A 208 -4.09 18.75 11.59
N ASN A 209 -4.31 19.80 10.79
CA ASN A 209 -5.10 19.70 9.58
C ASN A 209 -4.22 19.30 8.40
N HIS A 210 -4.29 18.03 8.00
CA HIS A 210 -3.51 17.48 6.87
C HIS A 210 -3.78 18.16 5.51
N VAL A 211 -4.81 19.00 5.41
CA VAL A 211 -5.15 19.72 4.18
C VAL A 211 -4.61 21.14 4.18
N SER A 212 -4.71 21.85 5.31
CA SER A 212 -4.41 23.29 5.38
C SER A 212 -3.09 23.62 6.07
N THR A 213 -2.46 22.67 6.77
CA THR A 213 -1.18 22.89 7.42
C THR A 213 -0.05 22.88 6.39
N GLU A 214 0.76 23.93 6.39
CA GLU A 214 1.95 24.05 5.53
C GLU A 214 2.93 22.90 5.75
N SER A 215 3.73 22.60 4.73
CA SER A 215 4.78 21.59 4.82
C SER A 215 5.79 21.99 5.90
N ILE A 216 6.20 21.02 6.71
CA ILE A 216 7.27 21.20 7.68
C ILE A 216 8.56 20.74 7.02
N GLU A 217 9.54 21.65 6.97
CA GLU A 217 10.87 21.32 6.49
C GLU A 217 11.54 20.27 7.40
N PRO A 218 12.26 19.29 6.83
CA PRO A 218 12.99 18.32 7.62
C PRO A 218 14.05 19.02 8.48
N PRO A 219 14.39 18.48 9.67
CA PRO A 219 15.51 19.00 10.45
C PRO A 219 16.79 19.07 9.61
N GLN A 220 17.48 20.21 9.62
CA GLN A 220 18.75 20.39 8.88
C GLN A 220 19.84 19.48 9.43
N ASP A 221 19.90 19.31 10.75
CA ASP A 221 20.80 18.36 11.39
C ASP A 221 20.39 16.92 11.06
N ARG A 222 21.31 16.18 10.43
CA ARG A 222 21.07 14.81 9.99
C ARG A 222 20.84 13.87 11.17
N LYS A 223 21.50 14.11 12.30
CA LYS A 223 21.34 13.26 13.49
C LYS A 223 19.95 13.44 14.10
N GLU A 224 19.43 14.66 14.19
CA GLU A 224 18.04 14.93 14.59
C GLU A 224 17.03 14.32 13.61
N ARG A 225 17.29 14.44 12.30
CA ARG A 225 16.42 13.86 11.28
C ARG A 225 16.25 12.35 11.43
N LEU A 226 17.35 11.63 11.71
CA LEU A 226 17.35 10.16 11.79
C LEU A 226 17.06 9.63 13.20
N LEU A 227 17.49 10.33 14.25
CA LEU A 227 17.46 9.80 15.63
C LEU A 227 16.58 10.59 16.58
N GLY A 228 16.03 11.71 16.13
CA GLY A 228 15.25 12.63 16.96
C GLY A 228 13.76 12.34 16.98
N THR A 229 12.99 13.41 16.88
CA THR A 229 11.54 13.38 17.13
C THR A 229 10.80 12.33 16.29
N ALA A 230 11.20 12.14 15.03
CA ALA A 230 10.56 11.18 14.13
C ALA A 230 10.80 9.72 14.55
N ALA A 231 12.05 9.37 14.87
CA ALA A 231 12.39 8.05 15.39
C ALA A 231 11.66 7.76 16.71
N VAL A 232 11.62 8.73 17.62
CA VAL A 232 10.91 8.58 18.92
C VAL A 232 9.41 8.35 18.70
N ARG A 233 8.81 8.99 17.69
CA ARG A 233 7.40 8.79 17.36
C ARG A 233 7.14 7.38 16.84
N PHE A 234 7.98 6.86 15.93
CA PHE A 234 7.88 5.48 15.48
C PHE A 234 8.06 4.50 16.63
N ALA A 235 9.06 4.73 17.48
CA ALA A 235 9.34 3.90 18.64
C ALA A 235 8.14 3.81 19.60
N LYS A 236 7.53 4.95 19.95
CA LYS A 236 6.32 4.98 20.78
C LYS A 236 5.12 4.31 20.11
N THR A 237 4.94 4.49 18.80
CA THR A 237 3.83 3.89 18.05
C THR A 237 3.93 2.37 18.03
N LEU A 238 5.11 1.84 17.72
CA LEU A 238 5.39 0.41 17.72
C LEU A 238 5.31 -0.18 19.14
N GLY A 239 5.92 0.48 20.13
CA GLY A 239 5.86 0.07 21.53
C GLY A 239 4.43 -0.02 22.08
N ASN A 240 3.57 0.94 21.74
CA ASN A 240 2.14 0.92 22.13
C ASN A 240 1.38 -0.28 21.56
N LYS A 241 1.74 -0.73 20.34
CA LYS A 241 1.12 -1.91 19.71
C LYS A 241 1.71 -3.22 20.24
N LEU A 242 3.01 -3.26 20.51
CA LEU A 242 3.65 -4.40 21.18
C LEU A 242 3.05 -4.65 22.55
N GLY A 243 2.80 -3.60 23.33
CA GLY A 243 2.13 -3.69 24.64
C GLY A 243 0.66 -4.14 24.60
N LYS A 244 0.07 -4.40 23.42
CA LYS A 244 -1.24 -5.07 23.29
C LYS A 244 -1.13 -6.59 23.30
N ASN A 245 0.08 -7.14 23.27
CA ASN A 245 0.36 -8.58 23.34
C ASN A 245 -0.46 -9.43 22.37
N TYR A 246 -0.69 -8.94 21.14
CA TYR A 246 -1.48 -9.69 20.17
C TYR A 246 -0.90 -11.07 19.82
N HIS A 247 0.42 -11.23 19.96
CA HIS A 247 1.12 -12.50 19.79
C HIS A 247 0.71 -13.57 20.83
N GLU A 248 0.13 -13.18 21.96
CA GLU A 248 -0.39 -14.08 23.01
C GLU A 248 -1.85 -14.49 22.77
N LEU A 249 -2.50 -13.95 21.75
CA LEU A 249 -3.87 -14.34 21.43
C LEU A 249 -3.91 -15.80 20.94
N PRO A 250 -4.92 -16.61 21.32
CA PRO A 250 -4.99 -18.03 20.97
C PRO A 250 -4.84 -18.34 19.48
N HIS A 251 -5.31 -17.45 18.60
CA HIS A 251 -5.23 -17.62 17.14
C HIS A 251 -3.89 -17.16 16.51
N VAL A 252 -3.05 -16.43 17.26
CA VAL A 252 -1.77 -15.87 16.83
C VAL A 252 -0.57 -16.65 17.40
N ILE A 253 -0.69 -17.22 18.60
CA ILE A 253 0.38 -18.03 19.22
C ILE A 253 0.95 -19.05 18.21
N GLY A 254 2.28 -19.11 18.13
CA GLY A 254 2.98 -20.04 17.26
C GLY A 254 3.12 -19.59 15.80
N LYS A 255 2.70 -18.37 15.46
CA LYS A 255 2.69 -17.85 14.08
C LYS A 255 3.42 -16.52 13.97
N PRO A 256 3.92 -16.17 12.77
CA PRO A 256 4.48 -14.85 12.53
C PRO A 256 3.49 -13.72 12.80
N PHE A 257 3.96 -12.68 13.49
CA PHE A 257 3.22 -11.48 13.81
C PHE A 257 3.95 -10.26 13.27
N ILE A 258 3.22 -9.37 12.59
CA ILE A 258 3.76 -8.21 11.88
C ILE A 258 2.96 -6.98 12.30
N ILE A 259 3.65 -5.86 12.48
CA ILE A 259 3.01 -4.54 12.60
C ILE A 259 3.23 -3.78 11.29
N ALA A 260 2.14 -3.36 10.66
CA ALA A 260 2.15 -2.55 9.43
C ALA A 260 1.93 -1.08 9.76
N LEU A 261 2.95 -0.26 9.55
CA LEU A 261 3.07 1.12 9.97
C LEU A 261 3.04 2.07 8.76
N ALA A 262 2.15 3.06 8.80
CA ALA A 262 2.19 4.20 7.88
C ALA A 262 2.49 5.50 8.64
N ASP A 263 3.27 6.39 8.02
CA ASP A 263 3.68 7.65 8.62
C ASP A 263 2.69 8.80 8.35
N PHE A 264 2.19 9.42 9.41
CA PHE A 264 1.35 10.63 9.38
C PHE A 264 1.79 11.64 10.46
N GLN A 265 3.06 11.59 10.88
CA GLN A 265 3.50 12.27 12.10
C GLN A 265 3.62 13.79 11.97
N SER A 266 3.74 14.32 10.75
CA SER A 266 3.72 15.75 10.48
C SER A 266 3.37 16.05 9.02
N SER A 267 3.08 17.31 8.70
CA SER A 267 2.97 17.72 7.29
C SER A 267 4.28 17.37 6.56
N ALA A 268 4.15 16.81 5.35
CA ALA A 268 5.25 16.29 4.53
C ALA A 268 6.14 15.20 5.16
N SER A 269 5.81 14.62 6.32
CA SER A 269 6.69 13.66 7.02
C SER A 269 7.10 12.45 6.17
N MET A 270 6.18 11.98 5.34
CA MET A 270 6.37 10.93 4.34
C MET A 270 7.58 11.16 3.39
N THR A 271 8.06 12.39 3.23
CA THR A 271 9.20 12.67 2.34
C THR A 271 10.57 12.62 3.02
N TRP A 272 10.65 12.48 4.36
CA TRP A 272 11.93 12.61 5.06
C TRP A 272 12.14 11.73 6.29
N THR A 273 11.09 11.08 6.82
CA THR A 273 11.18 10.32 8.09
C THR A 273 11.59 8.86 7.92
N ARG A 274 11.54 8.34 6.69
CA ARG A 274 11.81 6.92 6.37
C ARG A 274 13.11 6.40 7.01
N GLU A 275 14.21 7.13 6.88
CA GLU A 275 15.51 6.73 7.42
C GLU A 275 15.54 6.68 8.95
N ALA A 276 14.68 7.45 9.61
CA ALA A 276 14.56 7.45 11.06
C ALA A 276 13.99 6.12 11.58
N LEU A 277 13.05 5.52 10.83
CA LEU A 277 12.54 4.19 11.15
C LEU A 277 13.63 3.12 11.03
N ILE A 278 14.42 3.15 9.95
CA ILE A 278 15.52 2.21 9.72
C ILE A 278 16.53 2.29 10.87
N SER A 279 16.92 3.53 11.22
CA SER A 279 17.87 3.80 12.30
C SER A 279 17.36 3.30 13.65
N TYR A 280 16.08 3.54 13.95
CA TYR A 280 15.43 3.03 15.16
C TYR A 280 15.33 1.50 15.19
N LEU A 281 14.88 0.85 14.11
CA LEU A 281 14.64 -0.59 14.10
C LEU A 281 15.94 -1.38 14.32
N TYR A 282 17.00 -1.05 13.60
CA TYR A 282 18.27 -1.78 13.69
C TYR A 282 19.26 -1.20 14.69
N GLY A 283 18.98 -0.03 15.27
CA GLY A 283 19.89 0.61 16.22
C GLY A 283 21.19 1.05 15.55
N ILE A 284 21.10 1.56 14.32
CA ILE A 284 22.24 1.99 13.53
C ILE A 284 22.08 3.45 13.09
N TYR A 285 23.19 4.16 12.98
CA TYR A 285 23.28 5.48 12.39
C TYR A 285 24.29 5.44 11.24
N PRO A 286 23.88 5.72 9.99
CA PRO A 286 24.80 5.80 8.86
C PRO A 286 25.74 7.01 9.04
N GLN A 287 27.05 6.80 8.98
CA GLN A 287 28.05 7.86 9.01
C GLN A 287 28.78 7.90 7.68
N VAL A 288 28.86 9.09 7.07
CA VAL A 288 29.66 9.26 5.84
C VAL A 288 31.11 9.48 6.24
N GLU A 289 31.97 8.59 5.76
CA GLU A 289 33.41 8.63 5.94
C GLU A 289 34.10 8.95 4.62
N ASN A 290 35.26 9.60 4.70
CA ASN A 290 36.10 9.92 3.55
C ASN A 290 37.43 9.20 3.71
N VAL A 291 37.73 8.24 2.84
CA VAL A 291 39.05 7.58 2.75
C VAL A 291 39.60 7.79 1.35
N ASP A 292 40.81 8.36 1.26
CA ASP A 292 41.52 8.61 0.01
C ASP A 292 40.72 9.38 -1.06
N GLY A 293 39.88 10.33 -0.62
CA GLY A 293 39.02 11.13 -1.51
C GLY A 293 37.73 10.44 -1.96
N HIS A 294 37.49 9.19 -1.53
CA HIS A 294 36.25 8.46 -1.76
C HIS A 294 35.36 8.50 -0.52
N ARG A 295 34.10 8.89 -0.74
CA ARG A 295 33.07 8.89 0.31
C ARG A 295 32.45 7.49 0.39
N PHE A 296 32.32 6.93 1.59
CA PHE A 296 31.56 5.70 1.83
C PHE A 296 30.71 5.84 3.09
N VAL A 297 29.74 4.94 3.28
CA VAL A 297 28.86 4.94 4.45
C VAL A 297 29.21 3.77 5.35
N SER A 298 29.55 4.06 6.61
CA SER A 298 29.66 3.05 7.67
C SER A 298 28.41 3.08 8.55
N ALA A 299 28.04 1.95 9.15
CA ALA A 299 26.94 1.87 10.10
C ALA A 299 27.50 1.91 11.54
N GLN A 300 27.20 2.99 12.27
CA GLN A 300 27.55 3.10 13.68
C GLN A 300 26.41 2.57 14.55
N SER A 301 26.69 1.67 15.49
CA SER A 301 25.70 1.24 16.49
C SER A 301 25.30 2.41 17.40
N ILE A 302 24.00 2.53 17.69
CA ILE A 302 23.45 3.50 18.64
C ILE A 302 22.57 2.79 19.67
N ASP A 303 22.63 3.27 20.91
CA ASP A 303 21.85 2.67 22.01
C ASP A 303 20.58 3.42 22.34
N ARG A 304 20.54 4.73 22.05
CA ARG A 304 19.43 5.61 22.42
C ARG A 304 19.13 6.62 21.31
N LEU A 305 17.86 6.93 21.18
CA LEU A 305 17.36 8.04 20.38
C LEU A 305 17.60 9.38 21.09
N LEU A 306 17.56 10.48 20.34
CA LEU A 306 17.70 11.83 20.89
C LEU A 306 16.45 12.26 21.68
N GLY A 307 16.62 13.31 22.48
CA GLY A 307 15.59 13.89 23.35
C GLY A 307 15.63 13.38 24.79
N ASP A 308 14.92 14.07 25.68
CA ASP A 308 15.07 13.96 27.14
C ASP A 308 14.77 12.56 27.69
N SER A 309 13.89 11.81 27.02
CA SER A 309 13.53 10.45 27.45
C SER A 309 14.63 9.41 27.22
N GLY A 310 15.59 9.69 26.32
CA GLY A 310 16.62 8.73 25.92
C GLY A 310 16.04 7.36 25.54
N PHE A 311 15.04 7.34 24.66
CA PHE A 311 14.32 6.12 24.30
C PHE A 311 15.28 5.08 23.71
N PRO A 312 15.25 3.80 24.11
CA PRO A 312 16.14 2.77 23.57
C PRO A 312 16.02 2.63 22.04
N ALA A 313 17.16 2.62 21.35
CA ALA A 313 17.22 2.31 19.92
C ALA A 313 17.48 0.81 19.69
N GLY A 314 17.07 0.31 18.53
CA GLY A 314 17.29 -1.05 18.08
C GLY A 314 16.19 -2.01 18.52
N LEU A 315 14.98 -1.86 17.99
CA LEU A 315 13.88 -2.82 18.21
C LEU A 315 14.26 -4.27 17.80
N PHE A 316 15.14 -4.40 16.80
CA PHE A 316 15.59 -5.65 16.19
C PHE A 316 17.05 -5.98 16.53
N ARG A 317 17.60 -5.40 17.60
CA ARG A 317 19.01 -5.61 17.99
C ARG A 317 19.26 -6.84 18.86
N ASN A 318 18.22 -7.38 19.48
CA ASN A 318 18.30 -8.47 20.45
C ASN A 318 16.98 -9.27 20.51
N GLN A 319 16.88 -10.23 21.44
CA GLN A 319 15.72 -11.11 21.58
C GLN A 319 14.55 -10.52 22.39
N GLU A 320 14.65 -9.30 22.92
CA GLU A 320 13.63 -8.68 23.79
C GLU A 320 12.26 -8.56 23.11
N HIS A 321 12.24 -8.36 21.79
CA HIS A 321 11.03 -8.28 20.96
C HIS A 321 10.93 -9.41 19.93
N SER A 322 11.42 -10.61 20.29
CA SER A 322 11.39 -11.80 19.41
C SER A 322 9.97 -12.26 19.04
N GLU A 323 8.93 -11.81 19.74
CA GLU A 323 7.53 -12.01 19.38
C GLU A 323 7.12 -11.32 18.06
N LEU A 324 7.83 -10.26 17.65
CA LEU A 324 7.55 -9.52 16.43
C LEU A 324 8.43 -10.04 15.30
N SER A 325 7.81 -10.54 14.23
CA SER A 325 8.51 -11.12 13.09
C SER A 325 9.11 -10.07 12.16
N ALA A 326 8.35 -8.99 11.92
CA ALA A 326 8.73 -7.91 11.01
C ALA A 326 7.89 -6.65 11.24
N VAL A 327 8.36 -5.54 10.68
CA VAL A 327 7.57 -4.31 10.49
C VAL A 327 7.38 -4.08 8.99
N ILE A 328 6.12 -3.91 8.56
CA ILE A 328 5.81 -3.39 7.22
C ILE A 328 5.74 -1.87 7.32
N PHE A 329 6.30 -1.15 6.36
CA PHE A 329 6.27 0.31 6.31
C PHE A 329 5.89 0.81 4.92
N THR A 330 5.22 1.96 4.89
CA THR A 330 5.21 2.80 3.69
C THR A 330 5.30 4.27 4.07
N ASN A 331 5.98 5.03 3.22
CA ASN A 331 5.93 6.48 3.21
C ASN A 331 5.03 7.02 2.09
N ALA A 332 4.15 6.21 1.50
CA ALA A 332 3.29 6.61 0.38
C ALA A 332 1.79 6.51 0.67
N CYS A 333 1.36 6.23 1.91
CA CYS A 333 -0.07 6.10 2.23
C CYS A 333 -0.82 7.43 2.17
N SER A 334 -1.35 7.76 0.99
CA SER A 334 -1.90 9.09 0.70
C SER A 334 -3.02 9.02 -0.34
N ILE A 335 -3.88 10.05 -0.36
CA ILE A 335 -4.85 10.25 -1.45
C ILE A 335 -4.12 10.30 -2.81
N ALA A 336 -2.93 10.91 -2.84
CA ALA A 336 -2.09 10.97 -4.02
C ALA A 336 -1.74 9.57 -4.55
N LYS A 337 -1.36 8.60 -3.70
CA LYS A 337 -1.11 7.21 -4.12
C LYS A 337 -2.32 6.60 -4.81
N PHE A 338 -3.51 6.77 -4.25
CA PHE A 338 -4.75 6.22 -4.81
C PHE A 338 -5.08 6.87 -6.16
N ASN A 339 -4.84 8.18 -6.32
CA ASN A 339 -4.92 8.84 -7.62
C ASN A 339 -3.88 8.25 -8.59
N ARG A 340 -2.61 8.14 -8.17
CA ARG A 340 -1.54 7.72 -9.07
C ARG A 340 -1.74 6.31 -9.60
N VAL A 341 -2.12 5.36 -8.75
CA VAL A 341 -2.43 3.99 -9.18
C VAL A 341 -3.55 4.01 -10.23
N GLY A 342 -4.68 4.68 -9.95
CA GLY A 342 -5.81 4.72 -10.88
C GLY A 342 -5.54 5.48 -12.18
N VAL A 343 -4.89 6.65 -12.11
CA VAL A 343 -4.61 7.49 -13.28
C VAL A 343 -3.52 6.88 -14.16
N SER A 344 -2.44 6.33 -13.58
CA SER A 344 -1.42 5.62 -14.38
C SER A 344 -2.02 4.38 -15.06
N ALA A 345 -3.02 3.74 -14.44
CA ALA A 345 -3.85 2.67 -15.01
C ALA A 345 -4.86 3.12 -16.10
N GLY A 346 -4.96 4.42 -16.39
CA GLY A 346 -5.82 4.95 -17.46
C GLY A 346 -7.17 5.51 -17.01
N ALA A 347 -7.38 5.77 -15.72
CA ALA A 347 -8.54 6.51 -15.25
C ALA A 347 -8.58 7.92 -15.86
N ALA A 348 -9.78 8.41 -16.17
CA ALA A 348 -9.97 9.74 -16.75
C ALA A 348 -9.54 10.84 -15.75
N THR A 349 -8.76 11.80 -16.21
CA THR A 349 -8.18 12.86 -15.37
C THR A 349 -8.99 14.16 -15.35
N LYS A 350 -10.07 14.25 -16.12
CA LYS A 350 -10.94 15.45 -16.21
C LYS A 350 -10.16 16.76 -16.46
N GLN A 351 -9.26 16.76 -17.45
CA GLN A 351 -8.42 17.91 -17.83
C GLN A 351 -7.39 18.33 -16.76
N LEU A 352 -7.05 17.42 -15.85
CA LEU A 352 -5.97 17.61 -14.89
C LEU A 352 -4.73 16.80 -15.29
N ARG A 353 -3.56 17.33 -14.95
CA ARG A 353 -2.28 16.61 -15.01
C ARG A 353 -1.82 16.28 -13.60
N TYR A 354 -1.33 15.05 -13.44
CA TYR A 354 -0.76 14.55 -12.19
C TYR A 354 0.73 14.30 -12.42
N VAL A 355 1.57 15.07 -11.73
CA VAL A 355 3.02 14.99 -11.87
C VAL A 355 3.60 14.43 -10.58
N ARG A 356 4.34 13.34 -10.68
CA ARG A 356 5.07 12.77 -9.55
C ARG A 356 6.49 13.33 -9.56
N ILE A 357 6.87 13.90 -8.42
CA ILE A 357 8.18 14.54 -8.21
C ILE A 357 8.82 13.85 -7.02
N GLY A 358 10.09 13.47 -7.12
CA GLY A 358 10.78 12.81 -6.03
C GLY A 358 12.16 12.33 -6.41
N GLU A 359 12.62 11.31 -5.69
CA GLU A 359 13.93 10.70 -5.87
C GLU A 359 13.81 9.18 -5.97
N PHE A 360 14.44 8.60 -6.98
CA PHE A 360 14.68 7.18 -7.06
C PHE A 360 15.90 6.79 -6.22
N PHE A 361 15.91 5.55 -5.72
CA PHE A 361 17.07 4.96 -5.09
C PHE A 361 18.16 4.69 -6.13
N ASP A 362 19.33 5.30 -5.93
CA ASP A 362 20.51 5.03 -6.73
C ASP A 362 21.21 3.76 -6.22
N ARG A 363 21.35 2.76 -7.11
CA ARG A 363 22.02 1.48 -6.81
C ARG A 363 23.51 1.49 -7.16
N THR A 364 24.01 2.60 -7.69
CA THR A 364 25.44 2.77 -7.93
C THR A 364 26.19 2.59 -6.60
N PRO A 365 27.21 1.71 -6.53
CA PRO A 365 27.98 1.54 -5.31
C PRO A 365 28.49 2.88 -4.77
N ASN A 366 28.27 3.13 -3.47
CA ASN A 366 28.61 4.37 -2.77
C ASN A 366 27.80 5.62 -3.19
N ALA A 367 26.68 5.47 -3.91
CA ALA A 367 25.75 6.57 -4.09
C ALA A 367 25.22 7.06 -2.73
N LEU A 368 25.26 8.38 -2.52
CA LEU A 368 24.81 9.02 -1.28
C LEU A 368 23.53 9.82 -1.47
N GLU A 369 23.11 10.01 -2.71
CA GLU A 369 21.98 10.82 -3.12
C GLU A 369 21.09 10.01 -4.05
N GLY A 370 19.79 10.28 -4.01
CA GLY A 370 18.84 9.69 -4.93
C GLY A 370 18.89 10.36 -6.30
N ILE A 371 18.34 9.70 -7.31
CA ILE A 371 18.21 10.25 -8.66
C ILE A 371 16.90 11.06 -8.72
N PRO A 372 16.94 12.39 -8.88
CA PRO A 372 15.73 13.19 -8.92
C PRO A 372 14.91 12.89 -10.18
N PHE A 373 13.58 12.93 -10.06
CA PHE A 373 12.67 12.75 -11.18
C PHE A 373 11.44 13.66 -11.07
N CYS A 374 10.90 14.04 -12.23
CA CYS A 374 9.66 14.81 -12.38
C CYS A 374 8.91 14.25 -13.61
N LEU A 375 7.88 13.44 -13.37
CA LEU A 375 7.24 12.67 -14.44
C LEU A 375 5.72 12.82 -14.39
N ASP A 376 5.10 13.04 -15.55
CA ASP A 376 3.66 12.91 -15.71
C ASP A 376 3.30 11.43 -15.59
N ILE A 377 2.41 11.09 -14.66
CA ILE A 377 2.10 9.68 -14.37
C ILE A 377 1.35 8.97 -15.52
N THR A 378 0.85 9.73 -16.49
CA THR A 378 0.21 9.20 -17.71
C THR A 378 1.20 8.99 -18.85
N SER A 379 2.42 9.50 -18.72
CA SER A 379 3.45 9.40 -19.76
C SER A 379 3.90 7.95 -19.97
N PRO A 380 4.31 7.59 -21.21
CA PRO A 380 4.91 6.29 -21.48
C PRO A 380 6.15 6.02 -20.61
N GLU A 381 6.95 7.04 -20.35
CA GLU A 381 8.15 6.97 -19.50
C GLU A 381 7.79 6.52 -18.08
N TYR A 382 6.81 7.17 -17.44
CA TYR A 382 6.38 6.79 -16.10
C TYR A 382 5.78 5.38 -16.06
N ARG A 383 4.95 5.03 -17.05
CA ARG A 383 4.30 3.71 -17.12
C ARG A 383 5.33 2.59 -17.32
N SER A 384 6.41 2.85 -18.06
CA SER A 384 7.48 1.88 -18.30
C SER A 384 8.33 1.56 -17.06
N LEU A 385 8.24 2.36 -15.98
CA LEU A 385 8.88 2.04 -14.70
C LEU A 385 8.32 0.76 -14.06
N TRP A 386 7.12 0.35 -14.46
CA TRP A 386 6.38 -0.73 -13.83
C TRP A 386 6.15 -1.88 -14.82
N PRO A 387 6.47 -3.13 -14.47
CA PRO A 387 6.27 -4.28 -15.36
C PRO A 387 4.83 -4.43 -15.87
N GLN A 388 3.84 -4.07 -15.06
CA GLN A 388 2.42 -4.10 -15.41
C GLN A 388 1.93 -2.86 -16.19
N GLY A 389 2.79 -1.87 -16.43
CA GLY A 389 2.48 -0.66 -17.20
C GLY A 389 1.75 0.45 -16.43
N TYR A 390 1.60 0.32 -15.11
CA TYR A 390 1.02 1.31 -14.21
C TYR A 390 1.56 1.13 -12.78
N GLU A 391 1.39 2.14 -11.92
CA GLU A 391 1.99 2.13 -10.57
C GLU A 391 1.41 1.02 -9.68
N PRO A 392 2.24 0.11 -9.10
CA PRO A 392 1.80 -0.91 -8.16
C PRO A 392 1.38 -0.33 -6.82
N TRP A 393 0.47 -0.98 -6.10
CA TRP A 393 0.18 -0.66 -4.70
C TRP A 393 1.37 -0.92 -3.77
N CYS A 394 2.23 -1.88 -4.10
CA CYS A 394 3.42 -2.23 -3.31
C CYS A 394 4.71 -1.47 -3.65
N ALA A 395 4.68 -0.52 -4.60
CA ALA A 395 5.88 0.19 -5.08
C ALA A 395 6.76 0.80 -3.95
N GLU A 396 6.13 1.33 -2.90
CA GLU A 396 6.80 1.94 -1.73
C GLU A 396 6.52 1.17 -0.43
N LEU A 397 6.27 -0.15 -0.53
CA LEU A 397 6.20 -1.03 0.63
C LEU A 397 7.56 -1.61 0.97
N GLU A 398 7.89 -1.52 2.26
CA GLU A 398 9.11 -2.07 2.82
C GLU A 398 8.79 -3.04 3.96
N VAL A 399 9.54 -4.13 4.06
CA VAL A 399 9.44 -5.12 5.12
C VAL A 399 10.78 -5.22 5.83
N PHE A 400 10.82 -4.74 7.07
CA PHE A 400 11.96 -4.82 7.96
C PHE A 400 11.86 -6.10 8.78
N HIS A 401 12.76 -7.06 8.55
CA HIS A 401 12.76 -8.36 9.21
C HIS A 401 13.48 -8.28 10.56
N ASN A 402 12.88 -8.86 11.60
CA ASN A 402 13.54 -9.04 12.89
C ASN A 402 14.47 -10.27 12.83
N PRO A 403 15.80 -10.13 12.92
CA PRO A 403 16.72 -11.27 12.88
C PRO A 403 16.61 -12.16 14.12
N PHE A 404 15.99 -11.67 15.20
CA PHE A 404 15.74 -12.42 16.43
C PHE A 404 14.30 -12.94 16.55
N ALA A 405 13.51 -12.88 15.47
CA ALA A 405 12.12 -13.36 15.48
C ALA A 405 12.02 -14.84 15.89
N LYS A 406 11.19 -15.12 16.89
CA LYS A 406 10.83 -16.48 17.32
C LYS A 406 10.08 -17.24 16.22
N TYR A 407 9.25 -16.52 15.47
CA TYR A 407 8.53 -17.04 14.30
C TYR A 407 8.82 -16.13 13.10
N PRO A 408 9.94 -16.30 12.39
CA PRO A 408 10.32 -15.41 11.30
C PRO A 408 9.32 -15.49 10.14
N VAL A 409 9.13 -14.37 9.45
CA VAL A 409 8.33 -14.33 8.22
C VAL A 409 9.25 -14.52 7.01
N PRO A 410 8.98 -15.49 6.12
CA PRO A 410 9.76 -15.63 4.89
C PRO A 410 9.52 -14.45 3.95
N LYS A 411 10.56 -14.03 3.22
CA LYS A 411 10.45 -12.94 2.22
C LYS A 411 9.44 -13.29 1.13
N GLU A 412 9.35 -14.57 0.81
CA GLU A 412 8.46 -15.18 -0.18
C GLU A 412 6.97 -15.07 0.22
N LEU A 413 6.64 -14.61 1.44
CA LEU A 413 5.28 -14.23 1.78
C LEU A 413 4.85 -12.91 1.13
N LEU A 414 5.76 -11.96 0.94
CA LEU A 414 5.50 -10.63 0.37
C LEU A 414 6.56 -10.30 -0.71
N PRO A 415 6.64 -11.08 -1.79
CA PRO A 415 7.78 -11.06 -2.70
C PRO A 415 7.95 -9.75 -3.48
N GLU A 416 6.87 -8.99 -3.69
CA GLU A 416 6.90 -7.77 -4.51
C GLU A 416 7.13 -6.49 -3.69
N THR A 417 7.88 -6.62 -2.59
CA THR A 417 8.20 -5.51 -1.67
C THR A 417 9.70 -5.30 -1.56
N THR A 418 10.12 -4.20 -0.94
CA THR A 418 11.52 -4.02 -0.56
C THR A 418 11.78 -4.64 0.81
N HIS A 419 12.73 -5.57 0.88
CA HIS A 419 13.06 -6.26 2.13
C HIS A 419 14.36 -5.75 2.73
N TRP A 420 14.33 -5.49 4.03
CA TRP A 420 15.50 -5.22 4.86
C TRP A 420 15.73 -6.39 5.81
N PHE A 421 16.92 -6.97 5.80
CA PHE A 421 17.22 -8.14 6.63
C PHE A 421 18.72 -8.21 6.95
N GLU A 422 19.06 -8.87 8.06
CA GLU A 422 20.44 -9.13 8.42
C GLU A 422 21.04 -10.27 7.59
N HIS A 423 22.28 -10.10 7.15
CA HIS A 423 23.10 -11.12 6.53
C HIS A 423 24.59 -10.87 6.82
N ASN A 424 25.24 -11.82 7.52
CA ASN A 424 26.67 -11.77 7.89
C ASN A 424 27.06 -10.53 8.71
N GLY A 425 26.20 -10.07 9.61
CA GLY A 425 26.39 -8.91 10.47
C GLY A 425 25.95 -7.59 9.85
N GLU A 426 25.51 -7.59 8.58
CA GLU A 426 25.13 -6.38 7.86
C GLU A 426 23.63 -6.36 7.55
N ILE A 427 23.03 -5.17 7.56
CA ILE A 427 21.65 -5.00 7.12
C ILE A 427 21.63 -4.78 5.61
N ILE A 428 21.04 -5.72 4.88
CA ILE A 428 20.88 -5.70 3.43
C ILE A 428 19.48 -5.20 3.06
N CYS A 429 19.40 -4.29 2.09
CA CYS A 429 18.18 -3.89 1.42
C CYS A 429 18.07 -4.56 0.04
N ARG A 430 16.94 -5.20 -0.26
CA ARG A 430 16.66 -5.82 -1.56
C ARG A 430 15.26 -5.47 -2.03
N SER A 431 15.16 -4.72 -3.12
CA SER A 431 13.88 -4.36 -3.76
C SER A 431 13.49 -5.38 -4.83
N PHE A 432 12.19 -5.64 -4.96
CA PHE A 432 11.63 -6.41 -6.06
C PHE A 432 11.65 -5.63 -7.38
N TYR A 433 11.07 -4.42 -7.39
CA TYR A 433 11.09 -3.56 -8.56
C TYR A 433 12.48 -2.97 -8.78
N GLU A 434 12.86 -2.87 -10.04
CA GLU A 434 14.04 -2.11 -10.46
C GLU A 434 13.88 -0.64 -10.08
N THR A 435 12.71 -0.05 -10.28
CA THR A 435 12.39 1.26 -9.74
C THR A 435 12.10 1.18 -8.24
N SER A 436 12.89 1.88 -7.42
CA SER A 436 12.65 2.06 -5.99
C SER A 436 12.58 3.56 -5.70
N ILE A 437 11.54 4.00 -5.00
CA ILE A 437 11.26 5.42 -4.74
C ILE A 437 11.59 5.72 -3.28
N LEU A 438 12.56 6.61 -3.04
CA LEU A 438 12.97 6.99 -1.70
C LEU A 438 11.96 7.93 -1.04
N ARG A 439 11.53 8.93 -1.81
CA ARG A 439 10.56 9.95 -1.40
C ARG A 439 9.92 10.56 -2.64
N SER A 440 8.67 10.99 -2.51
CA SER A 440 7.98 11.72 -3.58
C SER A 440 6.75 12.44 -3.07
N PHE A 441 6.32 13.46 -3.80
CA PHE A 441 5.00 14.05 -3.70
C PHE A 441 4.32 14.06 -5.08
N THR A 442 3.08 14.51 -5.12
CA THR A 442 2.32 14.62 -6.37
C THR A 442 1.76 16.02 -6.50
N LEU A 443 2.17 16.71 -7.56
CA LEU A 443 1.58 17.96 -7.99
C LEU A 443 0.39 17.67 -8.91
N ILE A 444 -0.73 18.33 -8.66
CA ILE A 444 -1.91 18.27 -9.53
C ILE A 444 -2.13 19.67 -10.08
N GLN A 445 -2.20 19.80 -11.40
CA GLN A 445 -2.36 21.08 -12.10
C GLN A 445 -3.31 20.91 -13.29
N ASN A 446 -3.70 22.01 -13.95
CA ASN A 446 -4.49 21.88 -15.16
C ASN A 446 -3.62 21.26 -16.27
N GLU A 447 -4.22 20.45 -17.13
CA GLU A 447 -3.51 19.82 -18.23
C GLU A 447 -2.92 20.84 -19.22
N ALA A 448 -3.54 22.02 -19.34
CA ALA A 448 -3.05 23.12 -20.17
C ALA A 448 -1.84 23.85 -19.59
N ASP A 449 -1.55 23.70 -18.28
CA ASP A 449 -0.42 24.37 -17.63
C ASP A 449 0.91 23.74 -18.11
N LYS A 450 2.00 24.53 -18.06
CA LYS A 450 3.34 24.04 -18.45
C LYS A 450 3.73 22.86 -17.56
N MET A 451 4.31 21.81 -18.16
CA MET A 451 4.91 20.72 -17.39
C MET A 451 6.09 21.26 -16.56
N PRO A 452 6.10 21.09 -15.22
CA PRO A 452 7.24 21.49 -14.41
C PRO A 452 8.47 20.66 -14.76
N THR A 453 9.63 21.30 -14.68
CA THR A 453 10.93 20.64 -14.83
C THR A 453 11.62 20.53 -13.47
N LEU A 454 12.66 19.70 -13.38
CA LEU A 454 13.51 19.66 -12.18
C LEU A 454 14.15 21.04 -11.93
N ASP A 455 14.59 21.74 -12.98
CA ASP A 455 15.15 23.09 -12.87
C ASP A 455 14.14 24.09 -12.27
N ASP A 456 12.87 24.05 -12.70
CA ASP A 456 11.81 24.91 -12.15
C ASP A 456 11.60 24.67 -10.63
N LEU A 457 11.95 23.48 -10.13
CA LEU A 457 11.74 23.06 -8.74
C LEU A 457 12.96 23.29 -7.84
N PHE A 458 14.18 23.26 -8.40
CA PHE A 458 15.44 23.38 -7.64
C PHE A 458 16.16 24.73 -7.81
N GLN A 459 15.66 25.66 -8.64
CA GLN A 459 16.20 27.02 -8.77
C GLN A 459 16.00 27.92 -7.53
N GLY A 460 15.39 27.43 -6.45
CA GLY A 460 15.25 28.15 -5.18
C GLY A 460 16.44 28.07 -4.23
N ASP A 461 17.39 27.13 -4.42
CA ASP A 461 18.46 26.83 -3.46
C ASP A 461 19.88 27.24 -3.94
N LEU A 462 19.99 28.02 -5.03
CA LEU A 462 21.28 28.45 -5.62
C LEU A 462 21.55 29.97 -5.55
N THR A 463 20.90 30.69 -4.64
CA THR A 463 21.26 32.07 -4.30
C THR A 463 21.21 32.28 -2.79
N ASP A 464 22.29 31.91 -2.09
CA ASP A 464 23.15 32.83 -1.32
C ASP A 464 24.25 32.06 -0.54
#